data_AF-A0A5N6VSQ7-F1
#
_entry.id   AF-A0A5N6VSQ7-F1
#
_cell.length_a   1.000
_cell.length_b   1.000
_cell.length_c   1.000
_cell.angle_alpha   90.00
_cell.angle_beta   90.00
_cell.angle_gamma   90.00
#
_symmetry.space_group_name_H-M   'P 1'
#
loop_
_entity.id
_entity.type
_entity.pdbx_description
1 polymer ?
#
loop_
_entity_poly.entity_id
_entity_poly.type
_entity_poly.pdbx_seq_one_letter_code
_entity_poly.pdbx_strand_id
1 'polypeptide(L)'
;MGISDIPEGWTNDPKQLERFFYPGSGEAHLAQCHGLRDIKLLLMGTPESGEMQYIIKSGGRHYWGDLMIDYIFETMRPKTFPAILRVLATKGDSGLKYRKLKQVEAFEMESREQRVVEEEEEEEDLFVPYNPDAPSESDK
;
A
#
# COMPACT_ATOMS: atom_id res chain seq x y z
N MET A 1 -30.49 -20.26 -6.11
CA MET A 1 -29.19 -19.87 -6.71
C MET A 1 -28.82 -18.55 -6.06
N GLY A 2 -27.96 -18.58 -5.05
CA GLY A 2 -27.76 -17.44 -4.15
C GLY A 2 -26.92 -16.34 -4.78
N ILE A 3 -27.41 -15.11 -4.68
CA ILE A 3 -26.60 -13.90 -4.81
C ILE A 3 -25.46 -14.08 -3.80
N SER A 4 -24.22 -14.02 -4.27
CA SER A 4 -23.08 -14.10 -3.38
C SER A 4 -22.97 -12.74 -2.71
N ASP A 5 -23.67 -12.57 -1.60
CA ASP A 5 -23.65 -11.32 -0.84
C ASP A 5 -22.21 -10.95 -0.49
N ILE A 6 -21.90 -9.68 -0.65
CA ILE A 6 -20.60 -9.14 -0.28
C ILE A 6 -20.52 -9.15 1.25
N PRO A 7 -19.45 -9.72 1.84
CA PRO A 7 -19.29 -9.75 3.28
C PRO A 7 -19.34 -8.34 3.88
N GLU A 8 -19.86 -8.23 5.10
CA GLU A 8 -19.83 -6.97 5.85
C GLU A 8 -18.38 -6.45 5.97
N GLY A 9 -18.20 -5.14 5.81
CA GLY A 9 -16.87 -4.52 5.80
C GLY A 9 -16.10 -4.70 4.49
N TRP A 10 -16.70 -5.29 3.45
CA TRP A 10 -16.11 -5.39 2.12
C TRP A 10 -16.99 -4.69 1.06
N THR A 11 -16.36 -4.25 -0.02
CA THR A 11 -17.02 -3.68 -1.19
C THR A 11 -16.50 -4.31 -2.48
N ASN A 12 -17.38 -4.44 -3.46
CA ASN A 12 -17.06 -4.76 -4.85
C ASN A 12 -17.49 -3.64 -5.81
N ASP A 13 -17.84 -2.45 -5.29
CA ASP A 13 -18.26 -1.30 -6.08
C ASP A 13 -17.11 -0.85 -7.00
N PRO A 14 -17.25 -0.97 -8.34
CA PRO A 14 -16.19 -0.64 -9.27
C PRO A 14 -15.61 0.77 -9.07
N LYS A 15 -16.46 1.75 -8.72
CA LYS A 15 -16.01 3.14 -8.52
C LYS A 15 -15.10 3.29 -7.31
N GLN A 16 -15.25 2.44 -6.30
CA GLN A 16 -14.36 2.41 -5.16
C GLN A 16 -13.08 1.65 -5.50
N LEU A 17 -13.20 0.50 -6.16
CA LEU A 17 -12.06 -0.32 -6.57
C LEU A 17 -11.08 0.45 -7.49
N GLU A 18 -11.60 1.21 -8.46
CA GLU A 18 -10.81 2.00 -9.41
C GLU A 18 -9.99 3.13 -8.76
N ARG A 19 -10.35 3.59 -7.56
CA ARG A 19 -9.59 4.63 -6.84
C ARG A 19 -8.26 4.12 -6.31
N PHE A 20 -8.17 2.83 -5.99
CA PHE A 20 -7.00 2.22 -5.38
C PHE A 20 -6.20 1.38 -6.37
N PHE A 21 -6.88 0.71 -7.31
CA PHE A 21 -6.21 -0.09 -8.34
C PHE A 21 -6.47 0.51 -9.72
N TYR A 22 -5.48 1.21 -10.25
CA TYR A 22 -5.43 1.71 -11.62
C TYR A 22 -4.02 1.49 -12.20
N PRO A 23 -3.85 1.52 -13.54
CA PRO A 23 -2.53 1.40 -14.15
C PRO A 23 -1.55 2.45 -13.61
N GLY A 24 -0.48 1.99 -12.95
CA GLY A 24 0.51 2.86 -12.31
C GLY A 24 0.26 3.16 -10.83
N SER A 25 -0.80 2.64 -10.21
CA SER A 25 -0.96 2.73 -8.75
C SER A 25 0.11 1.89 -8.02
N GLY A 26 0.39 2.25 -6.76
CA GLY A 26 1.38 1.57 -5.93
C GLY A 26 1.06 0.08 -5.77
N GLU A 27 -0.22 -0.27 -5.65
CA GLU A 27 -0.69 -1.63 -5.47
C GLU A 27 -0.61 -2.45 -6.76
N ALA A 28 -0.89 -1.82 -7.90
CA ALA A 28 -0.67 -2.44 -9.21
C ALA A 28 0.82 -2.73 -9.43
N HIS A 29 1.69 -1.80 -9.01
CA HIS A 29 3.14 -1.99 -9.05
C HIS A 29 3.61 -3.08 -8.08
N LEU A 30 3.15 -3.08 -6.82
CA LEU A 30 3.46 -4.11 -5.83
C LEU A 30 3.09 -5.50 -6.35
N ALA A 31 1.91 -5.65 -6.95
CA ALA A 31 1.49 -6.91 -7.57
C ALA A 31 2.43 -7.35 -8.70
N GLN A 32 2.94 -6.42 -9.51
CA GLN A 32 3.94 -6.73 -10.54
C GLN A 32 5.29 -7.14 -9.94
N CYS A 33 5.73 -6.52 -8.84
CA CYS A 33 6.94 -6.92 -8.10
C CYS A 33 6.82 -8.35 -7.54
N HIS A 34 5.60 -8.86 -7.37
CA HIS A 34 5.32 -10.26 -7.03
C HIS A 34 5.07 -11.16 -8.25
N GLY A 35 5.37 -10.68 -9.46
CA GLY A 35 5.23 -11.42 -10.71
C GLY A 35 3.78 -11.56 -11.20
N LEU A 36 2.83 -10.83 -10.61
CA LEU A 36 1.43 -10.86 -11.04
C LEU A 36 1.24 -9.94 -12.25
N ARG A 37 0.51 -10.45 -13.24
CA ARG A 37 0.10 -9.71 -14.45
C ARG A 37 -1.42 -9.81 -14.64
N ASP A 38 -1.97 -8.96 -15.49
CA ASP A 38 -3.41 -8.92 -15.80
C ASP A 38 -4.29 -8.90 -14.54
N ILE A 39 -3.93 -8.01 -13.61
CA ILE A 39 -4.51 -7.95 -12.27
C ILE A 39 -5.91 -7.35 -12.34
N LYS A 40 -6.86 -8.02 -11.70
CA LYS A 40 -8.21 -7.49 -11.48
C LYS A 40 -8.52 -7.43 -9.99
N LEU A 41 -8.78 -6.24 -9.47
CA LEU A 41 -9.31 -6.07 -8.12
C LEU A 41 -10.76 -6.57 -8.07
N LEU A 42 -11.06 -7.43 -7.09
CA LEU A 42 -12.38 -8.04 -6.93
C LEU A 42 -13.11 -7.56 -5.69
N LEU A 43 -12.37 -7.33 -4.60
CA LEU A 43 -12.89 -6.87 -3.32
C LEU A 43 -11.89 -5.96 -2.66
N MET A 44 -12.42 -5.04 -1.85
CA MET A 44 -11.64 -4.17 -0.97
C MET A 44 -12.38 -4.01 0.35
N GLY A 45 -11.63 -3.93 1.45
CA GLY A 45 -12.17 -3.56 2.75
C GLY A 45 -12.70 -2.12 2.70
N THR A 46 -13.85 -1.88 3.33
CA THR A 46 -14.39 -0.53 3.40
C THR A 46 -13.65 0.25 4.49
N PRO A 47 -13.56 1.60 4.39
CA PRO A 47 -12.92 2.42 5.42
C PRO A 47 -13.48 2.18 6.84
N GLU A 48 -14.78 1.86 6.93
CA GLU A 48 -15.47 1.60 8.20
C GLU A 48 -15.01 0.31 8.86
N SER A 49 -14.48 -0.64 8.09
CA SER A 49 -13.92 -1.89 8.64
C SER A 49 -12.60 -1.66 9.38
N GLY A 50 -11.94 -0.53 9.15
CA GLY A 50 -10.61 -0.22 9.69
C GLY A 50 -9.46 -1.00 9.03
N GLU A 51 -9.77 -1.98 8.20
CA GLU A 51 -8.82 -2.88 7.55
C GLU A 51 -8.80 -2.59 6.04
N MET A 52 -7.65 -2.17 5.50
CA MET A 52 -7.50 -1.83 4.08
C MET A 52 -7.07 -3.03 3.23
N GLN A 53 -7.62 -4.18 3.54
CA GLN A 53 -7.35 -5.43 2.86
C GLN A 53 -8.05 -5.51 1.49
N TYR A 54 -7.50 -6.30 0.58
CA TYR A 54 -8.05 -6.47 -0.75
C TYR A 54 -7.88 -7.88 -1.30
N ILE A 55 -8.76 -8.27 -2.23
CA ILE A 55 -8.65 -9.51 -3.01
C ILE A 55 -8.49 -9.18 -4.49
N ILE A 56 -7.39 -9.63 -5.09
CA ILE A 56 -7.15 -9.54 -6.53
C ILE A 56 -7.20 -10.91 -7.21
N LYS A 57 -7.45 -10.90 -8.53
CA LYS A 57 -7.35 -12.06 -9.40
C LYS A 57 -6.27 -11.84 -10.44
N SER A 58 -5.44 -12.87 -10.64
CA SER A 58 -4.41 -12.90 -11.69
C SER A 58 -4.17 -14.36 -12.11
N GLY A 59 -4.05 -14.62 -13.41
CA GLY A 59 -3.76 -15.97 -13.93
C GLY A 59 -4.73 -17.07 -13.46
N GLY A 60 -5.99 -16.74 -13.20
CA GLY A 60 -7.00 -17.68 -12.69
C GLY A 60 -6.92 -18.01 -11.19
N ARG A 61 -5.99 -17.38 -10.46
CA ARG A 61 -5.83 -17.51 -9.00
C ARG A 61 -6.29 -16.24 -8.28
N HIS A 62 -6.48 -16.37 -6.97
CA HIS A 62 -6.87 -15.28 -6.08
C HIS A 62 -5.73 -14.99 -5.11
N TYR A 63 -5.58 -13.71 -4.78
CA TYR A 63 -4.55 -13.22 -3.89
C TYR A 63 -5.14 -12.21 -2.92
N TRP A 64 -4.61 -12.21 -1.72
CA TRP A 64 -4.91 -11.26 -0.66
C TRP A 64 -3.71 -10.34 -0.47
N GLY A 65 -3.99 -9.08 -0.18
CA GLY A 65 -3.01 -8.10 0.27
C GLY A 65 -3.69 -7.06 1.13
N ASP A 66 -2.91 -6.13 1.66
CA ASP A 66 -3.38 -5.00 2.45
C ASP A 66 -2.59 -3.75 2.05
N LEU A 67 -3.26 -2.60 2.00
CA LEU A 67 -2.64 -1.34 1.58
C LEU A 67 -1.50 -0.89 2.52
N MET A 68 -1.43 -1.41 3.74
CA MET A 68 -0.43 -1.03 4.74
C MET A 68 0.83 -1.91 4.74
N ILE A 69 0.89 -2.95 3.88
CA ILE A 69 2.03 -3.89 3.85
C ILE A 69 2.46 -4.22 2.41
N ASP A 70 3.77 -4.43 2.22
CA ASP A 70 4.34 -4.79 0.91
C ASP A 70 4.32 -6.31 0.63
N TYR A 71 3.33 -7.02 1.16
CA TYR A 71 3.22 -8.46 1.03
C TYR A 71 1.93 -8.89 0.35
N ILE A 72 2.08 -9.72 -0.69
CA ILE A 72 0.97 -10.38 -1.35
C ILE A 72 0.98 -11.87 -1.03
N PHE A 73 -0.22 -12.40 -0.80
CA PHE A 73 -0.44 -13.78 -0.41
C PHE A 73 -1.37 -14.47 -1.40
N GLU A 74 -0.97 -15.62 -1.94
CA GLU A 74 -1.86 -16.46 -2.74
C GLU A 74 -2.87 -17.18 -1.84
N THR A 75 -4.16 -17.10 -2.19
CA THR A 75 -5.21 -17.86 -1.52
C THR A 75 -5.18 -19.31 -1.98
N MET A 76 -4.68 -20.19 -1.11
CA MET A 76 -4.54 -21.62 -1.39
C MET A 76 -5.85 -22.38 -1.20
N ARG A 77 -6.64 -21.99 -0.19
CA ARG A 77 -7.99 -22.52 0.04
C ARG A 77 -8.90 -21.45 0.65
N PRO A 78 -10.16 -21.34 0.17
CA PRO A 78 -10.70 -21.98 -1.03
C PRO A 78 -10.19 -21.31 -2.32
N LYS A 79 -10.23 -22.02 -3.46
CA LYS A 79 -9.68 -21.51 -4.74
C LYS A 79 -10.66 -20.67 -5.55
N THR A 80 -11.96 -20.78 -5.29
CA THR A 80 -13.01 -20.12 -6.08
C THR A 80 -13.53 -18.88 -5.37
N PHE A 81 -13.73 -17.79 -6.10
CA PHE A 81 -14.21 -16.53 -5.55
C PHE A 81 -15.50 -16.64 -4.68
N PRO A 82 -16.57 -17.35 -5.09
CA PRO A 82 -17.76 -17.48 -4.25
C PRO A 82 -17.51 -18.20 -2.92
N ALA A 83 -16.57 -19.15 -2.90
CA ALA A 83 -16.20 -19.82 -1.66
C ALA A 83 -15.31 -18.93 -0.77
N ILE A 84 -14.49 -18.05 -1.37
CA ILE A 84 -13.72 -17.05 -0.65
C ILE A 84 -14.67 -16.08 0.05
N LEU A 85 -15.67 -15.54 -0.67
CA LEU A 85 -16.73 -14.69 -0.10
C LEU A 85 -17.42 -15.35 1.10
N ARG A 86 -17.80 -16.62 0.97
CA ARG A 86 -18.41 -17.37 2.09
C ARG A 86 -17.49 -17.52 3.30
N VAL A 87 -16.20 -17.74 3.09
CA VAL A 87 -15.24 -17.84 4.21
C VAL A 87 -15.05 -16.47 4.86
N LEU A 88 -14.88 -15.41 4.08
CA LEU A 88 -14.78 -14.05 4.59
C LEU A 88 -16.01 -13.67 5.43
N ALA A 89 -17.22 -13.96 4.94
CA ALA A 89 -18.46 -13.67 5.65
C ALA A 89 -18.66 -14.47 6.95
N THR A 90 -18.02 -15.63 7.12
CA THR A 90 -18.26 -16.53 8.27
C THR A 90 -17.10 -16.61 9.25
N LYS A 91 -15.88 -16.34 8.79
CA LYS A 91 -14.63 -16.54 9.54
C LYS A 91 -13.64 -15.38 9.39
N GLY A 92 -13.97 -14.38 8.58
CA GLY A 92 -13.02 -13.35 8.18
C GLY A 92 -11.88 -13.89 7.31
N ASP A 93 -10.85 -13.06 7.15
CA ASP A 93 -9.62 -13.36 6.43
C ASP A 93 -8.83 -14.50 7.09
N SER A 94 -8.87 -14.62 8.43
CA SER A 94 -8.21 -15.69 9.19
C SER A 94 -8.70 -17.10 8.80
N GLY A 95 -9.90 -17.20 8.21
CA GLY A 95 -10.45 -18.45 7.69
C GLY A 95 -9.82 -18.92 6.37
N LEU A 96 -9.10 -18.04 5.67
CA LEU A 96 -8.44 -18.33 4.41
C LEU A 96 -7.06 -18.93 4.65
N LYS A 97 -6.65 -19.86 3.77
CA LYS A 97 -5.29 -20.39 3.80
C LYS A 97 -4.44 -19.66 2.77
N TYR A 98 -3.36 -19.07 3.25
CA TYR A 98 -2.47 -18.25 2.44
C TYR A 98 -1.11 -18.88 2.22
N ARG A 99 -0.46 -18.47 1.13
CA ARG A 99 0.98 -18.64 0.92
C ARG A 99 1.56 -17.32 0.48
N LYS A 100 2.53 -16.79 1.25
CA LYS A 100 3.24 -15.56 0.90
C LYS A 100 3.96 -15.73 -0.44
N LEU A 101 3.78 -14.79 -1.35
CA LEU A 101 4.55 -14.73 -2.58
C LEU A 101 5.93 -14.15 -2.31
N LYS A 102 6.94 -14.69 -2.99
CA LYS A 102 8.24 -14.04 -3.06
C LYS A 102 8.12 -12.82 -3.97
N GLN A 103 8.91 -11.79 -3.70
CA GLN A 103 9.16 -10.77 -4.71
C GLN A 103 10.05 -11.41 -5.80
N VAL A 104 9.79 -11.04 -7.05
CA VAL A 104 10.62 -11.39 -8.18
C VAL A 104 11.66 -10.26 -8.28
N GLU A 105 12.95 -10.59 -8.22
CA GLU A 105 14.05 -9.61 -8.07
C GLU A 105 13.86 -8.34 -8.92
N ALA A 106 13.88 -7.21 -8.21
CA ALA A 106 14.09 -5.83 -8.61
C ALA A 106 13.58 -5.40 -10.00
N PHE A 107 12.33 -4.90 -10.06
CA PHE A 107 12.19 -3.59 -10.69
C PHE A 107 12.78 -2.60 -9.68
N GLU A 108 14.06 -2.26 -9.84
CA GLU A 108 14.61 -1.07 -9.20
C GLU A 108 13.78 0.11 -9.72
N MET A 109 12.74 0.49 -8.97
CA MET A 109 12.33 1.87 -9.02
C MET A 109 13.45 2.58 -8.27
N GLU A 110 14.37 3.20 -9.00
CA GLU A 110 15.20 4.26 -8.43
C GLU A 110 14.27 5.10 -7.58
N SER A 111 14.48 5.03 -6.26
CA SER A 111 13.77 5.82 -5.29
C SER A 111 13.84 7.25 -5.78
N ARG A 112 12.66 7.84 -6.03
CA ARG A 112 12.51 9.26 -6.37
C ARG A 112 12.81 10.16 -5.15
N GLU A 113 13.74 9.74 -4.31
CA GLU A 113 14.24 10.44 -3.14
C GLU A 113 15.75 10.63 -3.30
N GLN A 114 16.12 11.41 -4.31
CA GLN A 114 17.28 12.31 -4.27
C GLN A 114 17.26 13.23 -5.51
N ARG A 115 16.26 14.11 -5.56
CA ARG A 115 16.52 15.45 -6.05
C ARG A 115 16.13 16.38 -4.92
N VAL A 116 17.05 16.52 -3.96
CA VAL A 116 17.11 17.74 -3.16
C VAL A 116 17.24 18.84 -4.21
N VAL A 117 16.15 19.57 -4.41
CA VAL A 117 16.26 20.89 -4.99
C VAL A 117 17.09 21.63 -3.94
N GLU A 118 18.34 21.94 -4.25
CA GLU A 118 19.04 23.03 -3.58
C GLU A 118 18.19 24.27 -3.89
N GLU A 119 17.15 24.49 -3.07
CA GLU A 119 16.57 25.81 -2.93
C GLU A 119 17.67 26.62 -2.25
N GLU A 120 18.36 27.41 -3.05
CA GLU A 120 19.11 28.58 -2.59
C GLU A 120 18.11 29.50 -1.89
N GLU A 121 17.85 29.25 -0.61
CA GLU A 121 17.33 30.26 0.29
C GLU A 121 18.54 30.95 0.93
N GLU A 122 18.87 32.12 0.37
CA GLU A 122 19.63 33.17 1.04
C GLU A 122 18.92 33.53 2.35
N GLU A 123 19.20 32.81 3.43
CA GLU A 123 19.06 33.35 4.77
C GLU A 123 20.44 33.82 5.25
N GLU A 124 20.55 35.14 5.39
CA GLU A 124 21.69 35.88 5.90
C GLU A 124 22.10 35.35 7.28
N ASP A 125 23.02 34.39 7.31
CA ASP A 125 23.64 33.91 8.53
C ASP A 125 24.70 34.93 8.99
N LEU A 126 24.24 35.95 9.72
CA LEU A 126 25.05 36.95 10.42
C LEU A 126 25.81 36.27 11.57
N PHE A 127 26.80 35.44 11.21
CA PHE A 127 27.71 34.83 12.17
C PHE A 127 28.71 35.88 12.65
N VAL A 128 28.47 36.44 13.83
CA VAL A 128 29.46 37.26 14.55
C VAL A 128 30.29 36.32 15.41
N PRO A 129 31.58 36.08 15.13
CA PRO A 129 32.41 35.29 16.02
C PRO A 129 32.59 36.04 17.34
N TYR A 130 32.24 35.38 18.44
CA TYR A 130 32.47 35.87 19.80
C TYR A 130 33.98 36.04 20.02
N ASN A 131 34.43 37.29 20.17
CA ASN A 131 35.80 37.63 20.51
C ASN A 131 35.94 37.79 22.03
N PRO A 132 36.66 36.91 22.75
CA PRO A 132 36.82 37.00 24.19
C PRO A 132 37.69 38.17 24.66
N ASP A 133 38.33 38.92 23.76
CA ASP A 133 39.16 40.10 24.08
C ASP A 133 38.46 41.46 23.82
N ALA A 134 37.14 41.48 23.65
CA ALA A 134 36.41 42.75 23.55
C ALA A 134 36.41 43.46 24.93
N PRO A 135 36.88 44.72 25.04
CA PRO A 135 36.81 45.45 26.31
C PRO A 135 35.36 45.69 26.67
N SER A 136 34.96 45.27 27.88
CA SER A 136 33.66 45.62 28.47
C SER A 136 33.58 47.13 28.66
N GLU A 137 32.82 47.83 27.82
CA GLU A 137 32.34 49.14 28.16
C GLU A 137 31.09 48.99 29.04
N SER A 138 31.33 49.14 30.35
CA SER A 138 30.34 49.65 31.30
C SER A 138 30.34 51.18 31.25
N ASP A 139 29.22 51.75 31.71
CA ASP A 139 28.93 53.18 31.93
C ASP A 139 28.49 53.93 30.65
N LYS A 140 27.36 54.66 30.62
CA LYS A 140 26.73 55.46 31.69
C LYS A 140 25.28 55.84 31.32
#